data_AF-A0AAW0XDI0-F1
#
_entry.id   AF-A0AAW0XDI0-F1
#
_cell.length_a   1.000
_cell.length_b   1.000
_cell.length_c   1.000
_cell.angle_alpha   90.00
_cell.angle_beta   90.00
_cell.angle_gamma   90.00
#
_symmetry.space_group_name_H-M   'P 1'
#
loop_
_entity.id
_entity.type
_entity.pdbx_description
1 polymer ?
#
loop_
_entity_poly.entity_id
_entity_poly.type
_entity_poly.pdbx_seq_one_letter_code
_entity_poly.pdbx_strand_id
1 'polypeptide(L)'
;KDYYGDILGLSGFTLVPVLNRPLSRGTLTLASPNPYDHPLINLNFLHHPDDVTTLVRGIKLALQVGEAPAFTDDLSAKFHDKVLSGCQHEKAYTDAYWACYTRYMATTAYHACGTCKMG
;
A
#
# COMPACT_ATOMS: atom_id res chain seq x y z
N LYS A 1 5.39 -9.87 -12.12
CA LYS A 1 4.18 -10.39 -12.79
C LYS A 1 3.56 -11.59 -12.07
N ASP A 2 4.23 -12.18 -11.06
CA ASP A 2 3.82 -13.48 -10.53
C ASP A 2 2.75 -13.43 -9.44
N TYR A 3 2.61 -12.33 -8.70
CA TYR A 3 1.70 -12.29 -7.54
C TYR A 3 0.21 -12.35 -7.92
N TYR A 4 -0.18 -11.74 -9.04
CA TYR A 4 -1.57 -11.72 -9.51
C TYR A 4 -1.82 -12.64 -10.73
N GLY A 5 -0.82 -13.43 -11.14
CA GLY A 5 -0.89 -14.18 -12.40
C GLY A 5 -2.03 -15.20 -12.46
N ASP A 6 -2.32 -15.84 -11.33
CA ASP A 6 -3.35 -16.86 -11.15
C ASP A 6 -4.79 -16.31 -11.12
N ILE A 7 -4.94 -15.01 -10.89
CA ILE A 7 -6.26 -14.34 -10.89
C ILE A 7 -6.45 -13.41 -12.10
N LEU A 8 -5.50 -13.38 -13.02
CA LEU A 8 -5.57 -12.50 -14.18
C LEU A 8 -6.73 -12.91 -15.11
N GLY A 9 -7.62 -11.97 -15.41
CA GLY A 9 -8.79 -12.20 -16.24
C GLY A 9 -10.02 -12.73 -15.49
N LEU A 10 -9.91 -12.97 -14.18
CA LEU A 10 -11.06 -13.25 -13.33
C LEU A 10 -11.73 -11.95 -12.88
N SER A 11 -13.04 -12.01 -12.63
CA SER A 11 -13.76 -10.91 -11.96
C SER A 11 -13.33 -10.80 -10.50
N GLY A 12 -13.10 -9.58 -10.04
CA GLY A 12 -12.74 -9.31 -8.66
C GLY A 12 -12.90 -7.84 -8.31
N PHE A 13 -12.70 -7.53 -7.04
CA PHE A 13 -12.62 -6.16 -6.55
C PHE A 13 -11.34 -5.98 -5.73
N THR A 14 -11.03 -4.75 -5.39
CA THR A 14 -9.90 -4.43 -4.53
C THR A 14 -10.34 -3.41 -3.50
N LEU A 15 -10.08 -3.71 -2.23
CA LEU A 15 -10.19 -2.76 -1.15
C LEU A 15 -8.82 -2.12 -0.96
N VAL A 16 -8.73 -0.80 -1.10
CA VAL A 16 -7.47 -0.05 -1.04
C VAL A 16 -7.49 0.85 0.20
N PRO A 17 -6.90 0.42 1.33
CA PRO A 17 -6.70 1.31 2.48
C PRO A 17 -5.77 2.46 2.10
N VAL A 18 -6.20 3.70 2.33
CA VAL A 18 -5.40 4.91 2.08
C VAL A 18 -5.06 5.58 3.39
N LEU A 19 -3.76 5.83 3.61
CA LEU A 19 -3.28 6.57 4.77
C LEU A 19 -3.41 8.08 4.53
N ASN A 20 -4.47 8.68 5.06
CA ASN A 20 -4.83 10.09 4.77
C ASN A 20 -3.98 11.13 5.51
N ARG A 21 -3.33 10.74 6.60
CA ARG A 21 -2.47 11.62 7.42
C ARG A 21 -1.17 10.92 7.77
N PRO A 22 -0.31 10.64 6.78
CA PRO A 22 0.98 10.01 7.05
C PRO A 22 1.82 10.93 7.95
N LEU A 23 2.65 10.33 8.80
CA LEU A 23 3.67 11.02 9.58
C LEU A 23 4.99 11.12 8.82
N SER A 24 5.28 10.15 7.94
CA SER A 24 6.44 10.20 7.05
C SER A 24 6.39 11.42 6.12
N ARG A 25 7.54 12.00 5.82
CA ARG A 25 7.70 13.17 4.93
C ARG A 25 8.78 12.91 3.91
N GLY A 26 8.44 13.15 2.64
CA GLY A 26 9.38 13.12 1.53
C GLY A 26 9.94 14.50 1.19
N THR A 27 10.85 14.53 0.22
CA THR A 27 11.49 15.73 -0.31
C THR A 27 11.58 15.66 -1.84
N LEU A 28 11.48 16.82 -2.49
CA LEU A 28 11.75 16.99 -3.90
C LEU A 28 12.64 18.21 -4.08
N THR A 29 13.76 18.05 -4.77
CA THR A 29 14.75 19.11 -4.97
C THR A 29 15.28 19.07 -6.40
N LEU A 30 15.71 20.23 -6.93
CA LEU A 30 16.38 20.28 -8.22
C LEU A 30 17.72 19.53 -8.14
N ALA A 31 18.03 18.72 -9.16
CA ALA A 31 19.33 18.08 -9.28
C ALA A 31 20.40 19.05 -9.82
N SER A 32 19.98 20.04 -10.62
CA SER A 32 20.85 20.99 -11.30
C SER A 32 20.04 22.26 -11.69
N PRO A 33 20.69 23.31 -12.23
CA PRO A 33 20.00 24.48 -12.76
C PRO A 33 19.35 24.25 -14.14
N ASN A 34 19.61 23.12 -14.82
CA ASN A 34 19.01 22.81 -16.12
C ASN A 34 17.56 22.30 -15.94
N PRO A 35 16.54 22.96 -16.52
CA PRO A 35 15.14 22.54 -16.37
C PRO A 35 14.81 21.20 -17.04
N TYR A 36 15.68 20.67 -17.90
CA TYR A 36 15.49 19.36 -18.54
C TYR A 36 16.04 18.19 -17.71
N ASP A 37 16.79 18.46 -16.65
CA ASP A 37 17.31 17.42 -15.78
C ASP A 37 16.20 16.93 -14.83
N HIS A 38 16.11 15.61 -14.64
CA HIS A 38 15.15 15.05 -13.69
C HIS A 38 15.45 15.51 -12.25
N PRO A 39 14.43 15.86 -11.45
CA PRO A 39 14.63 16.26 -10.07
C PRO A 39 15.02 15.06 -9.19
N LEU A 40 15.62 15.35 -8.04
CA LEU A 40 15.84 14.37 -6.98
C LEU A 40 14.55 14.22 -6.18
N ILE A 41 13.97 13.02 -6.18
CA ILE A 41 12.72 12.70 -5.48
C ILE A 41 13.01 11.64 -4.42
N ASN A 42 12.71 11.95 -3.17
CA ASN A 42 12.65 10.98 -2.08
C ASN A 42 11.25 10.98 -1.50
N LEU A 43 10.46 9.95 -1.82
CA LEU A 43 9.10 9.82 -1.29
C LEU A 43 9.10 9.54 0.22
N ASN A 44 10.14 8.89 0.73
CA ASN A 44 10.32 8.49 2.12
C ASN A 44 9.06 7.80 2.71
N PHE A 45 8.37 7.01 1.88
CA PHE A 45 7.16 6.30 2.30
C PHE A 45 7.48 5.34 3.44
N LEU A 46 6.56 5.26 4.41
CA LEU A 46 6.60 4.28 5.50
C LEU A 46 7.85 4.38 6.40
N HIS A 47 8.57 5.50 6.38
CA HIS A 47 9.71 5.74 7.25
C HIS A 47 9.31 5.80 8.73
N HIS A 48 8.19 6.45 9.03
CA HIS A 48 7.64 6.48 10.39
C HIS A 48 6.90 5.16 10.68
N PRO A 49 7.24 4.45 11.78
CA PRO A 49 6.66 3.13 12.06
C PRO A 49 5.13 3.14 12.20
N ASP A 50 4.56 4.22 12.74
CA ASP A 50 3.10 4.34 12.91
C ASP A 50 2.33 4.36 11.59
N ASP A 51 2.96 4.78 10.48
CA ASP A 51 2.33 4.74 9.15
C ASP A 51 2.07 3.28 8.74
N VAL A 52 3.06 2.41 8.98
CA VAL A 52 2.94 0.96 8.73
C VAL A 52 1.91 0.35 9.67
N THR A 53 1.98 0.62 10.97
CA THR A 53 1.02 0.10 11.95
C THR A 53 -0.41 0.52 11.61
N THR A 54 -0.61 1.75 11.13
CA THR A 54 -1.93 2.24 10.72
C THR A 54 -2.43 1.54 9.45
N LEU A 55 -1.56 1.34 8.46
CA LEU A 55 -1.93 0.60 7.25
C LEU A 55 -2.22 -0.88 7.54
N VAL A 56 -1.48 -1.53 8.43
CA VAL A 56 -1.76 -2.91 8.87
C VAL A 56 -3.16 -3.01 9.49
N ARG A 57 -3.57 -2.05 10.33
CA ARG A 57 -4.95 -1.97 10.83
C ARG A 57 -5.96 -1.77 9.70
N GLY A 58 -5.65 -0.93 8.72
CA GLY A 58 -6.47 -0.73 7.53
C GLY A 58 -6.64 -2.00 6.68
N ILE A 59 -5.58 -2.80 6.51
CA ILE A 59 -5.62 -4.09 5.81
C ILE A 59 -6.54 -5.06 6.55
N LYS A 60 -6.38 -5.19 7.87
CA LYS A 60 -7.25 -6.06 8.68
C LYS A 60 -8.73 -5.67 8.58
N LEU A 61 -9.02 -4.36 8.60
CA LEU A 61 -10.38 -3.86 8.39
C LEU A 61 -10.90 -4.20 6.98
N ALA A 62 -10.07 -4.06 5.95
CA ALA A 62 -10.44 -4.42 4.59
C ALA A 62 -10.73 -5.92 4.46
N LEU A 63 -9.94 -6.80 5.10
CA LEU A 63 -10.20 -8.24 5.15
C LEU A 63 -11.54 -8.53 5.83
N GLN A 64 -11.81 -7.92 6.98
CA GLN A 64 -13.07 -8.07 7.69
C GLN A 64 -14.28 -7.61 6.85
N VAL A 65 -14.13 -6.52 6.08
CA VAL A 65 -15.18 -6.07 5.14
C VAL A 65 -15.39 -7.10 4.03
N GLY A 66 -14.31 -7.66 3.48
CA GLY A 66 -14.37 -8.69 2.44
C GLY A 66 -14.98 -10.02 2.89
N GLU A 67 -15.03 -10.28 4.21
CA GLU A 67 -15.67 -11.45 4.81
C GLU A 67 -17.17 -11.26 5.08
N ALA A 68 -17.74 -10.08 4.82
CA ALA A 68 -19.17 -9.86 5.02
C ALA A 68 -20.00 -10.70 4.02
N PRO A 69 -21.21 -11.17 4.39
CA PRO A 69 -22.06 -12.01 3.54
C PRO A 69 -22.34 -11.43 2.15
N ALA A 70 -22.46 -10.10 2.03
CA ALA A 70 -22.65 -9.43 0.76
C ALA A 70 -21.47 -9.63 -0.22
N PHE A 71 -20.27 -9.92 0.28
CA PHE A 71 -19.10 -10.26 -0.54
C PHE A 71 -18.95 -11.78 -0.70
N THR A 72 -19.13 -12.57 0.37
CA THR A 72 -18.90 -14.02 0.30
C THR A 72 -20.07 -14.77 -0.34
N ASP A 73 -21.31 -14.47 0.06
CA ASP A 73 -22.47 -15.28 -0.31
C ASP A 73 -23.07 -14.77 -1.63
N ASP A 74 -23.24 -13.45 -1.74
CA ASP A 74 -23.86 -12.84 -2.93
C ASP A 74 -22.89 -12.73 -4.11
N LEU A 75 -21.62 -12.41 -3.84
CA LEU A 75 -20.59 -12.23 -4.88
C LEU A 75 -19.64 -13.42 -5.03
N SER A 76 -19.73 -14.43 -4.16
CA SER A 76 -18.79 -15.58 -4.15
C SER A 76 -17.32 -15.14 -4.09
N ALA A 77 -17.05 -13.98 -3.50
CA ALA A 77 -15.73 -13.39 -3.46
C ALA A 77 -14.83 -14.16 -2.50
N LYS A 78 -13.56 -14.30 -2.89
CA LYS A 78 -12.53 -14.93 -2.07
C LYS A 78 -11.33 -14.02 -1.98
N PHE A 79 -10.74 -13.96 -0.78
CA PHE A 79 -9.49 -13.27 -0.60
C PHE A 79 -8.40 -13.95 -1.45
N HIS A 80 -7.58 -13.14 -2.13
CA HIS A 80 -6.40 -13.63 -2.84
C HIS A 80 -5.32 -13.99 -1.82
N ASP A 81 -5.37 -15.24 -1.35
CA ASP A 81 -4.59 -15.76 -0.23
C ASP A 81 -3.15 -16.14 -0.62
N LYS A 82 -2.67 -15.77 -1.79
CA LYS A 82 -1.28 -16.01 -2.16
C LYS A 82 -0.31 -15.27 -1.23
N VAL A 83 0.70 -15.96 -0.72
CA VAL A 83 1.75 -15.33 0.10
C VAL A 83 2.65 -14.49 -0.80
N LEU A 84 2.87 -13.23 -0.43
CA LEU A 84 3.70 -12.30 -1.21
C LEU A 84 5.16 -12.73 -1.22
N SER A 85 5.76 -12.76 -2.42
CA SER A 85 7.19 -12.99 -2.57
C SER A 85 8.00 -11.84 -1.97
N GLY A 86 8.97 -12.15 -1.12
CA GLY A 86 9.70 -11.21 -0.28
C GLY A 86 9.29 -11.26 1.20
N CYS A 87 8.07 -11.75 1.50
CA CYS A 87 7.54 -11.81 2.87
C CYS A 87 7.40 -13.25 3.41
N GLN A 88 7.97 -14.26 2.75
CA GLN A 88 7.86 -15.66 3.17
C GLN A 88 8.60 -15.98 4.49
N HIS A 89 9.48 -15.08 4.93
CA HIS A 89 10.17 -15.19 6.20
C HIS A 89 9.28 -14.87 7.40
N GLU A 90 8.14 -14.22 7.17
CA GLU A 90 7.12 -13.97 8.18
C GLU A 90 6.04 -15.04 8.14
N LYS A 91 5.47 -15.36 9.30
CA LYS A 91 4.28 -16.23 9.35
C LYS A 91 3.12 -15.55 8.64
N ALA A 92 2.55 -16.22 7.64
CA ALA A 92 1.49 -15.68 6.79
C ALA A 92 0.33 -15.06 7.59
N TYR A 93 -0.15 -13.91 7.13
CA TYR A 93 -1.28 -13.14 7.66
C TYR A 93 -1.17 -12.68 9.12
N THR A 94 0.03 -12.72 9.72
CA THR A 94 0.33 -12.04 10.98
C THR A 94 0.57 -10.54 10.76
N ASP A 95 0.59 -9.75 11.82
CA ASP A 95 0.92 -8.31 11.77
C ASP A 95 2.30 -8.07 11.15
N ALA A 96 3.27 -8.95 11.42
CA ALA A 96 4.60 -8.88 10.83
C ALA A 96 4.55 -9.13 9.32
N TYR A 97 3.79 -10.15 8.88
CA TYR A 97 3.55 -10.38 7.46
C TYR A 97 2.86 -9.18 6.79
N TRP A 98 1.83 -8.62 7.40
CA TRP A 98 1.14 -7.45 6.82
C TRP A 98 2.03 -6.21 6.80
N ALA A 99 2.90 -6.02 7.80
CA ALA A 99 3.88 -4.95 7.81
C ALA A 99 4.94 -5.12 6.71
N CYS A 100 5.34 -6.36 6.40
CA CYS A 100 6.18 -6.66 5.23
C CYS A 100 5.41 -6.40 3.92
N TYR A 101 4.18 -6.92 3.82
CA TYR A 101 3.30 -6.74 2.67
C TYR A 101 3.10 -5.26 2.33
N THR A 102 2.80 -4.42 3.33
CA THR A 102 2.65 -2.98 3.17
C THR A 102 3.91 -2.33 2.57
N ARG A 103 5.11 -2.75 2.99
CA ARG A 103 6.36 -2.17 2.46
C ARG A 103 6.62 -2.53 0.99
N TYR A 104 6.18 -3.69 0.54
CA TYR A 104 6.31 -4.09 -0.86
C TYR A 104 5.20 -3.52 -1.75
N MET A 105 3.98 -3.40 -1.22
CA MET A 105 2.78 -3.13 -2.02
C MET A 105 2.28 -1.69 -1.92
N ALA A 106 2.70 -0.92 -0.92
CA ALA A 106 2.30 0.48 -0.80
C ALA A 106 2.77 1.28 -2.01
N THR A 107 1.87 2.12 -2.51
CA THR A 107 2.13 3.03 -3.62
C THR A 107 1.45 4.37 -3.36
N THR A 108 1.72 5.34 -4.23
CA THR A 108 1.14 6.67 -4.13
C THR A 108 -0.35 6.64 -4.47
N ALA A 109 -1.14 7.43 -3.74
CA ALA A 109 -2.52 7.78 -4.12
C ALA A 109 -2.56 9.03 -5.02
N TYR A 110 -1.39 9.54 -5.44
CA TYR A 110 -1.23 10.76 -6.25
C TYR A 110 -1.70 12.05 -5.56
N HIS A 111 -1.84 12.06 -4.24
CA HIS A 111 -2.20 13.23 -3.42
C HIS A 111 -0.97 13.95 -2.85
N ALA A 112 0.04 14.23 -3.67
CA ALA A 112 1.24 14.95 -3.22
C ALA A 112 0.91 16.41 -2.90
N CYS A 113 1.31 16.89 -1.71
CA CYS A 113 1.08 18.27 -1.28
C CYS A 113 2.17 18.71 -0.28
N GLY A 114 2.21 20.02 0.03
CA GLY A 114 3.05 20.56 1.10
C GLY A 114 4.51 20.83 0.76
N THR A 115 4.92 20.74 -0.52
CA THR A 115 6.28 21.08 -0.97
C THR A 115 6.61 22.57 -0.79
N CYS A 116 5.62 23.45 -0.92
CA CYS A 116 5.70 24.88 -0.61
C CYS A 116 4.60 25.24 0.40
N LYS A 117 4.80 24.86 1.68
CA LYS A 117 3.81 25.10 2.74
C LYS A 117 3.55 26.60 2.93
N MET A 118 2.27 27.01 2.89
CA MET A 118 1.87 28.34 3.36
C MET A 118 1.88 28.36 4.90
N GLY A 119 2.48 29.41 5.45
CA GLY A 119 2.51 29.70 6.89
C GLY A 119 1.23 30.36 7.37
#